data_AF-A0A2T0MY11-F1
#
_entry.id   AF-A0A2T0MY11-F1
#
_cell.length_a   1.000
_cell.length_b   1.000
_cell.length_c   1.000
_cell.angle_alpha   90.00
_cell.angle_beta   90.00
_cell.angle_gamma   90.00
#
_symmetry.space_group_name_H-M   'P 1'
#
loop_
_entity.id
_entity.type
_entity.pdbx_description
1 polymer ?
#
loop_
_entity_poly.entity_id
_entity_poly.type
_entity_poly.pdbx_seq_one_letter_code
_entity_poly.pdbx_strand_id
1 'polypeptide(L)'
;MTVAFLYPGQGTQRPGMLHDLPGHPAVAATLAEAERILPGSSRQDDARALASTVTTQVALCVAGVAATRALAAEGAEPDAVAGHSAGAFPAAVTAGVLTFAEALVAVRHRAELMRDAYPSGYGMAAVLGLGVPRARALIESVTTGDDPAYLAVIDEDQQVVAAGSDRALERLDEAAERAGARRVRRLDIGVPSHCPLLAGVADAMAAHLGTVPRRALTVTCFGGRTGRPLLDADAVLDDLARGVAATLRWRDVVALLGELGTTLFVQTPPGHVLARIAGAANPGARAVTLAGTSLADTVELTRRARQAAVR
;
A
#
# COMPACT_ATOMS: atom_id res chain seq x y z
N MET A 1 -8.05 -4.07 -19.06
CA MET A 1 -7.84 -2.84 -18.27
C MET A 1 -6.50 -2.28 -18.71
N THR A 2 -6.40 -1.03 -19.17
CA THR A 2 -5.18 -0.55 -19.85
C THR A 2 -4.23 0.16 -18.89
N VAL A 3 -4.77 1.00 -17.99
CA VAL A 3 -4.00 1.83 -17.06
C VAL A 3 -4.36 1.48 -15.62
N ALA A 4 -3.35 1.15 -14.81
CA ALA A 4 -3.53 0.86 -13.39
C ALA A 4 -2.77 1.87 -12.51
N PHE A 5 -3.45 2.46 -11.53
CA PHE A 5 -2.79 3.31 -10.53
C PHE A 5 -2.45 2.49 -9.27
N LEU A 6 -1.19 2.59 -8.85
CA LEU A 6 -0.65 1.89 -7.70
C LEU A 6 -0.35 2.88 -6.57
N TYR A 7 -0.76 2.55 -5.35
CA TYR A 7 -0.63 3.42 -4.18
C TYR A 7 0.35 2.81 -3.17
N PRO A 8 1.50 3.44 -2.92
CA PRO A 8 2.52 2.90 -2.03
C PRO A 8 2.09 2.91 -0.56
N GLY A 9 2.65 1.96 0.20
CA GLY A 9 2.42 1.82 1.63
C GLY A 9 3.58 2.35 2.49
N GLN A 10 3.49 2.10 3.80
CA GLN A 10 4.54 2.44 4.76
C GLN A 10 5.87 1.75 4.40
N GLY A 11 6.98 2.46 4.64
CA GLY A 11 8.33 2.11 4.21
C GLY A 11 8.78 2.85 2.94
N THR A 12 7.88 3.61 2.30
CA THR A 12 8.18 4.43 1.10
C THR A 12 8.24 5.93 1.38
N GLN A 13 7.77 6.36 2.56
CA GLN A 13 7.78 7.75 2.97
C GLN A 13 9.20 8.33 2.99
N ARG A 14 9.31 9.61 2.66
CA ARG A 14 10.57 10.36 2.73
C ARG A 14 10.31 11.77 3.26
N PRO A 15 11.29 12.38 3.94
CA PRO A 15 11.17 13.79 4.33
C PRO A 15 10.83 14.68 3.13
N GLY A 16 9.88 15.59 3.29
CA GLY A 16 9.42 16.52 2.24
C GLY A 16 8.44 15.93 1.22
N MET A 17 7.97 14.69 1.39
CA MET A 17 7.14 14.03 0.38
C MET A 17 5.82 14.73 0.02
N LEU A 18 5.24 15.54 0.91
CA LEU A 18 4.04 16.33 0.62
C LEU A 18 4.40 17.64 -0.08
N HIS A 19 5.55 18.22 0.25
CA HIS A 19 6.08 19.42 -0.41
C HIS A 19 6.60 19.13 -1.84
N ASP A 20 7.05 17.89 -2.08
CA ASP A 20 7.55 17.42 -3.38
C ASP A 20 6.43 17.04 -4.38
N LEU A 21 5.16 17.15 -3.97
CA LEU A 21 4.04 16.84 -4.86
C LEU A 21 4.03 17.78 -6.09
N PRO A 22 3.49 17.34 -7.24
CA PRO A 22 3.44 18.17 -8.44
C PRO A 22 2.76 19.52 -8.18
N GLY A 23 3.34 20.61 -8.69
CA GLY A 23 2.74 21.93 -8.61
C GLY A 23 1.47 22.02 -9.45
N HIS A 24 0.30 21.80 -8.84
CA HIS A 24 -0.99 21.78 -9.52
C HIS A 24 -2.12 22.27 -8.59
N PRO A 25 -3.14 23.03 -9.07
CA PRO A 25 -4.22 23.54 -8.23
C PRO A 25 -4.96 22.44 -7.44
N ALA A 26 -5.17 21.27 -8.05
CA ALA A 26 -5.82 20.14 -7.37
C ALA A 26 -4.98 19.59 -6.19
N VAL A 27 -3.64 19.67 -6.26
CA VAL A 27 -2.76 19.29 -5.14
C VAL A 27 -2.93 20.29 -4.01
N ALA A 28 -2.84 21.59 -4.30
CA ALA A 28 -3.02 22.64 -3.29
C ALA A 28 -4.40 22.57 -2.60
N ALA A 29 -5.46 22.33 -3.38
CA ALA A 29 -6.81 22.14 -2.85
C ALA A 29 -6.92 20.90 -1.96
N THR A 30 -6.27 19.80 -2.34
CA THR A 30 -6.28 18.55 -1.55
C THR A 30 -5.51 18.71 -0.24
N LEU A 31 -4.36 19.38 -0.25
CA LEU A 31 -3.61 19.70 0.96
C LEU A 31 -4.41 20.60 1.91
N ALA A 32 -5.08 21.62 1.38
CA ALA A 32 -5.95 22.49 2.17
C ALA A 32 -7.17 21.75 2.73
N GLU A 33 -7.76 20.81 1.97
CA GLU A 33 -8.82 19.94 2.45
C GLU A 33 -8.33 19.03 3.59
N ALA A 34 -7.17 18.39 3.42
CA ALA A 34 -6.56 17.55 4.45
C ALA A 34 -6.34 18.33 5.74
N GLU A 35 -5.80 19.54 5.66
CA GLU A 35 -5.56 20.42 6.81
C GLU A 35 -6.85 20.79 7.56
N ARG A 36 -7.97 20.99 6.83
CA ARG A 36 -9.27 21.26 7.45
C ARG A 36 -9.85 20.02 8.16
N ILE A 37 -9.64 18.82 7.62
CA ILE A 37 -10.17 17.57 8.18
C ILE A 37 -9.32 17.14 9.38
N LEU A 38 -8.01 17.12 9.22
CA LEU A 38 -7.02 16.74 10.22
C LEU A 38 -5.91 17.80 10.25
N PRO A 39 -5.96 18.78 11.19
CA PRO A 39 -4.92 19.79 11.33
C PRO A 39 -3.52 19.17 11.47
N GLY A 40 -2.55 19.72 10.73
CA GLY A 40 -1.18 19.21 10.62
C GLY A 40 -0.94 18.17 9.52
N SER A 41 -1.99 17.54 8.98
CA SER A 41 -1.85 16.44 8.00
C SER A 41 -1.24 16.86 6.66
N SER A 42 -1.24 18.16 6.34
CA SER A 42 -0.67 18.67 5.09
C SER A 42 0.79 19.12 5.21
N ARG A 43 1.35 19.15 6.43
CA ARG A 43 2.68 19.75 6.71
C ARG A 43 3.62 18.82 7.47
N GLN A 44 3.11 17.77 8.08
CA GLN A 44 3.89 16.83 8.89
C GLN A 44 4.57 15.77 8.03
N ASP A 45 5.52 16.19 7.20
CA ASP A 45 6.30 15.30 6.33
C ASP A 45 7.81 15.42 6.56
N ASP A 46 8.25 15.99 7.69
CA ASP A 46 9.66 15.94 8.09
C ASP A 46 10.06 14.55 8.64
N ALA A 47 11.37 14.30 8.76
CA ALA A 47 11.89 13.00 9.21
C ALA A 47 11.39 12.58 10.60
N ARG A 48 11.23 13.55 11.51
CA ARG A 48 10.78 13.27 12.89
C ARG A 48 9.31 12.92 12.92
N ALA A 49 8.49 13.65 12.15
CA ALA A 49 7.07 13.40 12.04
C ALA A 49 6.80 12.04 11.37
N LEU A 50 7.54 11.72 10.30
CA LEU A 50 7.43 10.46 9.57
C LEU A 50 8.00 9.23 10.31
N ALA A 51 8.64 9.40 11.46
CA ALA A 51 8.92 8.26 12.36
C ALA A 51 7.63 7.69 12.99
N SER A 52 6.55 8.48 13.05
CA SER A 52 5.25 8.02 13.52
C SER A 52 4.52 7.24 12.43
N THR A 53 4.04 6.03 12.75
CA THR A 53 3.17 5.25 11.84
C THR A 53 1.89 6.02 11.51
N VAL A 54 1.34 6.79 12.46
CA VAL A 54 0.12 7.59 12.25
C VAL A 54 0.35 8.65 11.19
N THR A 55 1.38 9.47 11.39
CA THR A 55 1.72 10.54 10.45
C THR A 55 2.07 9.98 9.09
N THR A 56 2.84 8.90 9.04
CA THR A 56 3.24 8.24 7.79
C THR A 56 2.04 7.79 6.97
N GLN A 57 1.09 7.07 7.58
CA GLN A 57 -0.06 6.56 6.83
C GLN A 57 -0.99 7.67 6.37
N VAL A 58 -1.17 8.72 7.19
CA VAL A 58 -1.93 9.92 6.80
C VAL A 58 -1.24 10.62 5.62
N ALA A 59 0.06 10.88 5.69
CA ALA A 59 0.81 11.53 4.63
C ALA A 59 0.76 10.73 3.31
N LEU A 60 0.87 9.40 3.38
CA LEU A 60 0.72 8.52 2.20
C LEU A 60 -0.68 8.63 1.58
N CYS A 61 -1.74 8.68 2.40
CA CYS A 61 -3.10 8.85 1.91
C CYS A 61 -3.29 10.22 1.24
N VAL A 62 -2.81 11.30 1.86
CA VAL A 62 -2.86 12.66 1.30
C VAL A 62 -2.10 12.73 -0.03
N ALA A 63 -0.87 12.22 -0.08
CA ALA A 63 -0.04 12.21 -1.29
C ALA A 63 -0.71 11.44 -2.44
N GLY A 64 -1.24 10.24 -2.14
CA GLY A 64 -1.92 9.41 -3.12
C GLY A 64 -3.16 10.09 -3.72
N VAL A 65 -4.03 10.66 -2.88
CA VAL A 65 -5.25 11.36 -3.36
C VAL A 65 -4.90 12.65 -4.11
N ALA A 66 -3.95 13.44 -3.62
CA ALA A 66 -3.54 14.69 -4.25
C ALA A 66 -2.97 14.45 -5.66
N ALA A 67 -2.10 13.45 -5.78
CA ALA A 67 -1.51 13.04 -7.06
C ALA A 67 -2.57 12.54 -8.05
N THR A 68 -3.50 11.67 -7.60
CA THR A 68 -4.56 11.17 -8.46
C THR A 68 -5.52 12.27 -8.90
N ARG A 69 -5.89 13.20 -8.03
CA ARG A 69 -6.74 14.35 -8.40
C ARG A 69 -6.07 15.27 -9.41
N ALA A 70 -4.75 15.46 -9.34
CA ALA A 70 -4.02 16.22 -10.35
C ALA A 70 -3.99 15.49 -11.70
N LEU A 71 -3.77 14.18 -11.71
CA LEU A 71 -3.87 13.37 -12.94
C LEU A 71 -5.27 13.44 -13.57
N ALA A 72 -6.31 13.26 -12.75
CA ALA A 72 -7.69 13.29 -13.21
C ALA A 72 -8.09 14.66 -13.78
N ALA A 73 -7.61 15.76 -13.18
CA ALA A 73 -7.85 17.12 -13.68
C ALA A 73 -7.28 17.35 -15.10
N GLU A 74 -6.23 16.61 -15.46
CA GLU A 74 -5.59 16.62 -16.79
C GLU A 74 -6.11 15.49 -17.70
N GLY A 75 -7.20 14.80 -17.31
CA GLY A 75 -7.82 13.73 -18.09
C GLY A 75 -7.10 12.37 -18.02
N ALA A 76 -6.18 12.19 -17.08
CA ALA A 76 -5.49 10.93 -16.85
C ALA A 76 -6.15 10.14 -15.72
N GLU A 77 -7.03 9.20 -16.08
CA GLU A 77 -7.78 8.35 -15.15
C GLU A 77 -7.35 6.87 -15.26
N PRO A 78 -7.37 6.11 -14.15
CA PRO A 78 -7.11 4.68 -14.16
C PRO A 78 -8.33 3.85 -14.57
N ASP A 79 -8.10 2.67 -15.14
CA ASP A 79 -9.11 1.62 -15.29
C ASP A 79 -9.14 0.67 -14.08
N ALA A 80 -8.02 0.61 -13.35
CA ALA A 80 -7.87 -0.19 -12.14
C ALA A 80 -7.01 0.52 -11.08
N VAL A 81 -7.28 0.26 -9.80
CA VAL A 81 -6.53 0.78 -8.66
C VAL A 81 -6.15 -0.33 -7.70
N ALA A 82 -4.94 -0.23 -7.14
CA ALA A 82 -4.46 -1.15 -6.11
C ALA A 82 -3.54 -0.45 -5.13
N GLY A 83 -3.73 -0.70 -3.83
CA GLY A 83 -2.92 -0.12 -2.77
C GLY A 83 -2.12 -1.15 -2.00
N HIS A 84 -0.86 -0.83 -1.70
CA HIS A 84 -0.02 -1.63 -0.81
C HIS A 84 -0.26 -1.19 0.63
N SER A 85 -0.88 -2.05 1.45
CA SER A 85 -1.21 -1.75 2.85
C SER A 85 -2.00 -0.43 3.01
N ALA A 86 -1.43 0.58 3.68
CA ALA A 86 -2.03 1.90 3.85
C ALA A 86 -2.35 2.61 2.51
N GLY A 87 -1.71 2.22 1.40
CA GLY A 87 -2.06 2.69 0.06
C GLY A 87 -3.47 2.28 -0.39
N ALA A 88 -4.12 1.31 0.28
CA ALA A 88 -5.48 0.90 -0.08
C ALA A 88 -6.53 2.00 0.20
N PHE A 89 -6.25 2.92 1.13
CA PHE A 89 -7.15 4.05 1.44
C PHE A 89 -7.27 5.04 0.28
N PRO A 90 -6.19 5.62 -0.27
CA PRO A 90 -6.29 6.45 -1.47
C PRO A 90 -6.81 5.66 -2.69
N ALA A 91 -6.55 4.35 -2.80
CA ALA A 91 -7.16 3.51 -3.84
C ALA A 91 -8.70 3.46 -3.71
N ALA A 92 -9.23 3.29 -2.50
CA ALA A 92 -10.67 3.27 -2.25
C ALA A 92 -11.33 4.64 -2.48
N VAL A 93 -10.61 5.74 -2.27
CA VAL A 93 -11.06 7.09 -2.66
C VAL A 93 -11.19 7.19 -4.18
N THR A 94 -10.17 6.76 -4.91
CA THR A 94 -10.16 6.79 -6.38
C THR A 94 -11.21 5.86 -6.99
N ALA A 95 -11.50 4.73 -6.34
CA ALA A 95 -12.56 3.81 -6.73
C ALA A 95 -13.99 4.35 -6.43
N GLY A 96 -14.11 5.49 -5.74
CA GLY A 96 -15.39 6.11 -5.40
C GLY A 96 -16.08 5.54 -4.16
N VAL A 97 -15.47 4.56 -3.48
CA VAL A 97 -16.07 3.91 -2.30
C VAL A 97 -15.99 4.83 -1.08
N LEU A 98 -14.85 5.47 -0.87
CA LEU A 98 -14.63 6.44 0.20
C LEU A 98 -14.58 7.87 -0.34
N THR A 99 -15.11 8.81 0.43
CA THR A 99 -14.69 10.22 0.30
C THR A 99 -13.29 10.39 0.87
N PHE A 100 -12.60 11.46 0.47
CA PHE A 100 -11.28 11.75 1.02
C PHE A 100 -11.31 11.96 2.54
N ALA A 101 -12.36 12.61 3.07
CA ALA A 101 -12.53 12.81 4.51
C ALA A 101 -12.71 11.50 5.27
N GLU A 102 -13.56 10.59 4.77
CA GLU A 102 -13.73 9.27 5.39
C GLU A 102 -12.42 8.47 5.35
N ALA A 103 -11.67 8.50 4.24
CA ALA A 103 -10.39 7.81 4.12
C ALA A 103 -9.33 8.36 5.08
N LEU A 104 -9.24 9.69 5.26
CA LEU A 104 -8.29 10.30 6.21
C LEU A 104 -8.61 9.94 7.66
N VAL A 105 -9.88 9.96 8.05
CA VAL A 105 -10.29 9.56 9.40
C VAL A 105 -10.01 8.07 9.62
N ALA A 106 -10.38 7.23 8.66
CA ALA A 106 -10.20 5.78 8.79
C ALA A 106 -8.73 5.36 8.80
N VAL A 107 -7.88 5.96 7.95
CA VAL A 107 -6.43 5.62 7.92
C VAL A 107 -5.72 6.08 9.19
N ARG A 108 -6.09 7.26 9.72
CA ARG A 108 -5.58 7.73 11.02
C ARG A 108 -5.99 6.77 12.14
N HIS A 109 -7.27 6.41 12.20
CA HIS A 109 -7.79 5.49 13.21
C HIS A 109 -7.09 4.13 13.15
N ARG A 110 -6.94 3.56 11.95
CA ARG A 110 -6.16 2.34 11.72
C ARG A 110 -4.75 2.45 12.30
N ALA A 111 -4.05 3.52 11.98
CA ALA A 111 -2.66 3.68 12.38
C ALA A 111 -2.51 3.88 13.90
N GLU A 112 -3.45 4.58 14.55
CA GLU A 112 -3.51 4.71 16.01
C GLU A 112 -3.73 3.34 16.67
N LEU A 113 -4.71 2.56 16.20
CA LEU A 113 -4.96 1.20 16.69
C LEU A 113 -3.74 0.28 16.53
N MET A 114 -3.05 0.34 15.38
CA MET A 114 -1.85 -0.46 15.13
C MET A 114 -0.71 -0.10 16.09
N ARG A 115 -0.47 1.21 16.32
CA ARG A 115 0.54 1.71 17.25
C ARG A 115 0.25 1.23 18.67
N ASP A 116 -1.01 1.33 19.10
CA ASP A 116 -1.40 1.08 20.49
C ASP A 116 -1.46 -0.42 20.81
N ALA A 117 -1.77 -1.28 19.82
CA ALA A 117 -1.83 -2.73 20.00
C ALA A 117 -0.45 -3.37 20.24
N TYR A 118 0.60 -2.86 19.57
CA TYR A 118 1.96 -3.39 19.66
C TYR A 118 2.99 -2.25 19.72
N PRO A 119 3.13 -1.56 20.87
CA PRO A 119 3.97 -0.38 20.99
C PRO A 119 5.49 -0.68 20.94
N SER A 120 5.90 -1.91 21.26
CA SER A 120 7.31 -2.33 21.27
C SER A 120 7.43 -3.85 21.23
N GLY A 121 8.62 -4.37 20.88
CA GLY A 121 8.93 -5.81 20.93
C GLY A 121 8.52 -6.60 19.69
N TYR A 122 8.06 -5.91 18.64
CA TYR A 122 7.57 -6.48 17.40
C TYR A 122 8.02 -5.63 16.21
N GLY A 123 7.94 -6.21 15.01
CA GLY A 123 8.13 -5.45 13.78
C GLY A 123 8.02 -6.32 12.54
N MET A 124 8.63 -5.87 11.43
CA MET A 124 8.64 -6.58 10.15
C MET A 124 10.03 -6.77 9.52
N ALA A 125 10.28 -7.90 8.86
CA ALA A 125 11.56 -8.23 8.23
C ALA A 125 11.36 -8.77 6.81
N ALA A 126 12.04 -8.19 5.82
CA ALA A 126 12.02 -8.70 4.45
C ALA A 126 12.99 -9.88 4.30
N VAL A 127 12.52 -10.99 3.73
CA VAL A 127 13.30 -12.18 3.40
C VAL A 127 13.46 -12.24 1.89
N LEU A 128 14.70 -12.20 1.42
CA LEU A 128 15.06 -12.11 0.00
C LEU A 128 15.74 -13.37 -0.48
N GLY A 129 15.38 -13.84 -1.68
CA GLY A 129 16.00 -14.99 -2.34
C GLY A 129 15.37 -16.34 -2.01
N LEU A 130 14.27 -16.38 -1.25
CA LEU A 130 13.51 -17.59 -0.99
C LEU A 130 12.14 -17.54 -1.66
N GLY A 131 11.80 -18.62 -2.36
CA GLY A 131 10.44 -18.83 -2.84
C GLY A 131 9.43 -18.91 -1.69
N VAL A 132 8.19 -18.46 -1.94
CA VAL A 132 7.13 -18.37 -0.93
C VAL A 132 6.98 -19.62 -0.04
N PRO A 133 6.97 -20.87 -0.57
CA PRO A 133 6.83 -22.06 0.29
C PRO A 133 8.01 -22.25 1.26
N ARG A 134 9.24 -21.99 0.82
CA ARG A 134 10.45 -22.11 1.66
C ARG A 134 10.51 -21.00 2.70
N ALA A 135 10.16 -19.77 2.31
CA ALA A 135 10.11 -18.65 3.24
C ALA A 135 9.04 -18.87 4.32
N ARG A 136 7.87 -19.41 3.96
CA ARG A 136 6.82 -19.80 4.91
C ARG A 136 7.33 -20.84 5.91
N ALA A 137 7.91 -21.94 5.43
CA ALA A 137 8.45 -23.00 6.29
C ALA A 137 9.53 -22.48 7.25
N LEU A 138 10.39 -21.58 6.77
CA LEU A 138 11.40 -20.92 7.60
C LEU A 138 10.76 -20.07 8.71
N ILE A 139 9.77 -19.23 8.38
CA ILE A 139 9.04 -18.39 9.35
C ILE A 139 8.34 -19.26 10.40
N GLU A 140 7.72 -20.36 9.98
CA GLU A 140 7.08 -21.33 10.87
C GLU A 140 8.09 -22.01 11.80
N SER A 141 9.29 -22.36 11.31
CA SER A 141 10.32 -23.03 12.13
C SER A 141 10.91 -22.15 13.24
N VAL A 142 10.85 -20.82 13.12
CA VAL A 142 11.38 -19.90 14.12
C VAL A 142 10.30 -19.37 15.07
N THR A 143 9.04 -19.75 14.82
CA THR A 143 7.86 -19.33 15.59
C THR A 143 7.70 -20.19 16.84
N THR A 144 7.48 -19.54 17.98
CA THR A 144 7.09 -20.21 19.24
C THR A 144 5.80 -19.59 19.78
N GLY A 145 5.23 -20.18 20.84
CA GLY A 145 4.04 -19.62 21.50
C GLY A 145 4.27 -18.22 22.06
N ASP A 146 5.43 -17.99 22.67
CA ASP A 146 5.78 -16.69 23.28
C ASP A 146 6.32 -15.67 22.27
N ASP A 147 6.98 -16.15 21.21
CA ASP A 147 7.62 -15.33 20.19
C ASP A 147 7.07 -15.70 18.80
N PRO A 148 5.89 -15.22 18.41
CA PRO A 148 5.28 -15.60 17.13
C PRO A 148 5.86 -14.83 15.95
N ALA A 149 5.88 -15.46 14.76
CA ALA A 149 6.12 -14.81 13.48
C ALA A 149 5.19 -15.36 12.38
N TYR A 150 4.90 -14.53 11.39
CA TYR A 150 3.91 -14.82 10.35
C TYR A 150 4.38 -14.28 9.00
N LEU A 151 4.00 -14.98 7.92
CA LEU A 151 4.12 -14.46 6.57
C LEU A 151 3.13 -13.30 6.37
N ALA A 152 3.65 -12.08 6.34
CA ALA A 152 2.87 -10.85 6.33
C ALA A 152 2.64 -10.30 4.92
N VAL A 153 3.66 -10.32 4.07
CA VAL A 153 3.56 -9.77 2.71
C VAL A 153 4.24 -10.71 1.71
N ILE A 154 3.62 -10.89 0.55
CA ILE A 154 4.20 -11.56 -0.61
C ILE A 154 4.35 -10.49 -1.70
N ASP A 155 5.54 -9.90 -1.82
CA ASP A 155 5.80 -8.81 -2.78
C ASP A 155 6.19 -9.35 -4.16
N GLU A 156 7.06 -10.37 -4.20
CA GLU A 156 7.60 -10.98 -5.43
C GLU A 156 7.77 -12.50 -5.23
N ASP A 157 8.06 -13.26 -6.28
CA ASP A 157 8.25 -14.72 -6.21
C ASP A 157 9.29 -15.15 -5.16
N GLN A 158 10.34 -14.35 -4.99
CA GLN A 158 11.46 -14.59 -4.09
C GLN A 158 11.67 -13.47 -3.06
N GLN A 159 10.64 -12.66 -2.80
CA GLN A 159 10.66 -11.63 -1.77
C GLN A 159 9.35 -11.66 -0.98
N VAL A 160 9.49 -11.95 0.32
CA VAL A 160 8.38 -11.89 1.27
C VAL A 160 8.76 -11.04 2.47
N VAL A 161 7.77 -10.68 3.28
CA VAL A 161 7.97 -10.00 4.56
C VAL A 161 7.36 -10.85 5.67
N ALA A 162 8.12 -11.07 6.73
CA ALA A 162 7.66 -11.65 7.98
C ALA A 162 7.27 -10.54 8.96
N ALA A 163 6.22 -10.75 9.74
CA ALA A 163 5.83 -9.90 10.87
C ALA A 163 5.72 -10.74 12.14
N GLY A 164 6.16 -10.20 13.28
CA GLY A 164 6.25 -10.98 14.51
C GLY A 164 7.04 -10.28 15.60
N SER A 165 7.30 -11.01 16.68
CA SER A 165 8.15 -10.56 17.77
C SER A 165 9.58 -10.32 17.31
N ASP A 166 10.29 -9.39 17.96
CA ASP A 166 11.69 -9.11 17.64
C ASP A 166 12.57 -10.36 17.76
N ARG A 167 12.36 -11.15 18.82
CA ARG A 167 13.08 -12.43 19.04
C ARG A 167 12.86 -13.45 17.94
N ALA A 168 11.63 -13.60 17.44
CA ALA A 168 11.36 -14.50 16.32
C ALA A 168 12.04 -14.04 15.04
N LEU A 169 12.17 -12.72 14.86
CA LEU A 169 12.76 -12.12 13.67
C LEU A 169 14.30 -12.09 13.73
N GLU A 170 14.88 -12.09 14.92
CA GLU A 170 16.29 -12.39 15.15
C GLU A 170 16.61 -13.84 14.78
N ARG A 171 15.84 -14.82 15.29
CA ARG A 171 15.98 -16.23 14.91
C ARG A 171 15.78 -16.46 13.41
N LEU A 172 14.86 -15.71 12.79
CA LEU A 172 14.65 -15.73 11.35
C LEU A 172 15.92 -15.37 10.59
N ASP A 173 16.60 -14.28 10.99
CA ASP A 173 17.84 -13.82 10.37
C ASP A 173 18.95 -14.87 10.52
N GLU A 174 19.14 -15.42 11.72
CA GLU A 174 20.14 -16.47 12.02
C GLU A 174 19.91 -17.79 11.24
N ALA A 175 18.66 -18.11 10.93
CA ALA A 175 18.30 -19.33 10.20
C ALA A 175 18.28 -19.13 8.67
N ALA A 176 18.17 -17.89 8.19
CA ALA A 176 17.86 -17.61 6.81
C ALA A 176 18.96 -18.02 5.82
N GLU A 177 20.23 -17.77 6.13
CA GLU A 177 21.34 -18.14 5.24
C GLU A 177 21.39 -19.66 5.02
N ARG A 178 21.27 -20.45 6.10
CA ARG A 178 21.20 -21.92 6.04
C ARG A 178 20.00 -22.42 5.24
N ALA A 179 18.89 -21.68 5.29
CA ALA A 179 17.71 -21.97 4.50
C ALA A 179 17.83 -21.55 3.03
N GLY A 180 18.93 -20.90 2.62
CA GLY A 180 19.21 -20.47 1.25
C GLY A 180 18.70 -19.07 0.92
N ALA A 181 18.33 -18.25 1.91
CA ALA A 181 18.01 -16.86 1.68
C ALA A 181 19.28 -16.09 1.29
N ARG A 182 19.13 -15.13 0.38
CA ARG A 182 20.20 -14.20 0.03
C ARG A 182 20.43 -13.19 1.15
N ARG A 183 19.35 -12.74 1.80
CA ARG A 183 19.39 -11.70 2.84
C ARG A 183 18.09 -11.66 3.62
N VAL A 184 18.18 -11.37 4.92
CA VAL A 184 17.07 -10.81 5.71
C VAL A 184 17.39 -9.36 6.03
N ARG A 185 16.36 -8.50 6.00
CA ARG A 185 16.51 -7.08 6.31
C ARG A 185 15.38 -6.62 7.22
N ARG A 186 15.74 -6.11 8.40
CA ARG A 186 14.77 -5.41 9.24
C ARG A 186 14.19 -4.19 8.54
N LEU A 187 12.87 -4.05 8.60
CA LEU A 187 12.15 -2.89 8.10
C LEU A 187 12.00 -1.87 9.23
N ASP A 188 12.05 -0.59 8.88
CA ASP A 188 11.78 0.52 9.80
C ASP A 188 10.25 0.66 10.03
N ILE A 189 9.68 -0.40 10.58
CA ILE A 189 8.25 -0.58 10.85
C ILE A 189 8.15 -1.36 12.17
N GLY A 190 7.87 -0.64 13.26
CA GLY A 190 7.77 -1.18 14.62
C GLY A 190 6.45 -1.88 14.96
N VAL A 191 5.58 -2.12 13.97
CA VAL A 191 4.26 -2.77 14.17
C VAL A 191 4.18 -4.04 13.33
N PRO A 192 3.68 -5.18 13.86
CA PRO A 192 3.61 -6.43 13.13
C PRO A 192 2.38 -6.45 12.20
N SER A 193 2.43 -5.70 11.10
CA SER A 193 1.28 -5.58 10.20
C SER A 193 1.04 -6.82 9.32
N HIS A 194 -0.19 -7.00 8.85
CA HIS A 194 -0.62 -8.07 7.93
C HIS A 194 -0.52 -9.49 8.52
N CYS A 195 -0.79 -9.64 9.81
CA CYS A 195 -0.77 -10.93 10.47
C CYS A 195 -1.83 -11.06 11.59
N PRO A 196 -2.11 -12.28 12.08
CA PRO A 196 -3.17 -12.54 13.07
C PRO A 196 -3.07 -11.74 14.38
N LEU A 197 -1.88 -11.23 14.73
CA LEU A 197 -1.69 -10.35 15.89
C LEU A 197 -2.60 -9.12 15.84
N LEU A 198 -2.92 -8.62 14.64
CA LEU A 198 -3.78 -7.45 14.47
C LEU A 198 -5.27 -7.77 14.30
N ALA A 199 -5.73 -8.97 14.69
CA ALA A 199 -7.16 -9.34 14.63
C ALA A 199 -8.07 -8.33 15.36
N GLY A 200 -7.66 -7.87 16.56
CA GLY A 200 -8.42 -6.85 17.30
C GLY A 200 -8.48 -5.49 16.58
N VAL A 201 -7.41 -5.12 15.87
CA VAL A 201 -7.41 -3.90 15.02
C VAL A 201 -8.36 -4.09 13.83
N ALA A 202 -8.37 -5.27 13.22
CA ALA A 202 -9.28 -5.58 12.11
C ALA A 202 -10.76 -5.49 12.54
N ASP A 203 -11.11 -5.99 13.72
CA ASP A 203 -12.48 -5.93 14.23
C ASP A 203 -12.91 -4.48 14.53
N ALA A 204 -12.03 -3.69 15.15
CA ALA A 204 -12.29 -2.26 15.38
C ALA A 204 -12.45 -1.48 14.07
N MET A 205 -11.61 -1.78 13.07
CA MET A 205 -11.73 -1.19 11.74
C MET A 205 -13.00 -1.63 11.02
N ALA A 206 -13.43 -2.88 11.15
CA ALA A 206 -14.68 -3.36 10.57
C ALA A 206 -15.89 -2.66 11.20
N ALA A 207 -15.87 -2.42 12.51
CA ALA A 207 -16.90 -1.64 13.19
C ALA A 207 -16.94 -0.18 12.68
N HIS A 208 -15.77 0.47 12.55
CA HIS A 208 -15.68 1.84 12.03
C HIS A 208 -16.14 1.95 10.57
N LEU A 209 -15.61 1.12 9.68
CA LEU A 209 -15.95 1.14 8.26
C LEU A 209 -17.38 0.64 7.99
N GLY A 210 -17.94 -0.14 8.90
CA GLY A 210 -19.34 -0.57 8.88
C GLY A 210 -20.34 0.60 8.88
N THR A 211 -19.95 1.79 9.34
CA THR A 211 -20.81 2.98 9.35
C THR A 211 -20.72 3.82 8.07
N VAL A 212 -19.80 3.50 7.16
CA VAL A 212 -19.57 4.27 5.93
C VAL A 212 -20.69 3.97 4.90
N PRO A 213 -21.24 4.97 4.19
CA PRO A 213 -22.21 4.73 3.12
C PRO A 213 -21.63 3.85 2.01
N ARG A 214 -22.43 2.90 1.50
CA ARG A 214 -22.02 2.02 0.40
C ARG A 214 -22.18 2.78 -0.91
N ARG A 215 -21.07 3.06 -1.57
CA ARG A 215 -21.02 3.76 -2.87
C ARG A 215 -20.53 2.80 -3.95
N ALA A 216 -21.20 2.80 -5.10
CA ALA A 216 -20.82 1.96 -6.23
C ALA A 216 -19.39 2.31 -6.70
N LEU A 217 -18.65 1.28 -7.12
CA LEU A 217 -17.31 1.49 -7.67
C LEU A 217 -17.41 2.21 -9.03
N THR A 218 -16.58 3.23 -9.21
CA THR A 218 -16.38 3.90 -10.50
C THR A 218 -15.14 3.39 -11.23
N VAL A 219 -14.22 2.75 -10.50
CA VAL A 219 -12.98 2.16 -11.02
C VAL A 219 -12.78 0.79 -10.36
N THR A 220 -12.24 -0.19 -11.11
CA THR A 220 -11.97 -1.52 -10.54
C THR A 220 -10.94 -1.42 -9.42
N CYS A 221 -11.28 -1.87 -8.21
CA CYS A 221 -10.37 -1.91 -7.07
C CYS A 221 -9.87 -3.33 -6.82
N PHE A 222 -8.56 -3.49 -6.58
CA PHE A 222 -7.96 -4.79 -6.23
C PHE A 222 -7.72 -4.87 -4.73
N GLY A 223 -8.12 -6.00 -4.15
CA GLY A 223 -7.93 -6.30 -2.74
C GLY A 223 -6.55 -6.84 -2.46
N GLY A 224 -5.89 -6.27 -1.46
CA GLY A 224 -4.57 -6.72 -1.03
C GLY A 224 -4.62 -8.09 -0.36
N ARG A 225 -5.71 -8.40 0.37
CA ARG A 225 -5.88 -9.68 1.08
C ARG A 225 -6.19 -10.83 0.12
N THR A 226 -7.01 -10.57 -0.89
CA THR A 226 -7.47 -11.59 -1.84
C THR A 226 -6.54 -11.73 -3.04
N GLY A 227 -5.82 -10.68 -3.41
CA GLY A 227 -5.07 -10.61 -4.66
C GLY A 227 -5.99 -10.59 -5.89
N ARG A 228 -7.24 -10.12 -5.74
CA ARG A 228 -8.30 -10.18 -6.76
C ARG A 228 -9.08 -8.87 -6.86
N PRO A 229 -9.77 -8.61 -7.98
CA PRO A 229 -10.75 -7.53 -8.05
C PRO A 229 -11.83 -7.67 -6.97
N LEU A 230 -12.20 -6.54 -6.37
CA LEU A 230 -13.28 -6.40 -5.42
C LEU A 230 -14.53 -5.94 -6.17
N LEU A 231 -15.65 -6.62 -5.95
CA LEU A 231 -16.83 -6.52 -6.82
C LEU A 231 -17.79 -5.40 -6.41
N ASP A 232 -17.77 -5.01 -5.14
CA ASP A 232 -18.70 -4.02 -4.56
C ASP A 232 -18.05 -3.25 -3.39
N ALA A 233 -18.80 -2.27 -2.88
CA ALA A 233 -18.36 -1.40 -1.79
C ALA A 233 -18.05 -2.19 -0.51
N ASP A 234 -18.85 -3.20 -0.19
CA ASP A 234 -18.68 -4.01 1.02
C ASP A 234 -17.38 -4.81 0.95
N ALA A 235 -17.03 -5.37 -0.22
CA ALA A 235 -15.77 -6.06 -0.45
C ALA A 235 -14.56 -5.12 -0.28
N VAL A 236 -14.65 -3.87 -0.74
CA VAL A 236 -13.59 -2.85 -0.54
C VAL A 236 -13.43 -2.48 0.93
N LEU A 237 -14.54 -2.19 1.62
CA LEU A 237 -14.51 -1.84 3.04
C LEU A 237 -14.03 -3.01 3.91
N ASP A 238 -14.40 -4.24 3.58
CA ASP A 238 -13.92 -5.44 4.28
C ASP A 238 -12.42 -5.69 4.04
N ASP A 239 -11.91 -5.50 2.82
CA ASP A 239 -10.47 -5.61 2.53
C ASP A 239 -9.67 -4.55 3.30
N LEU A 240 -10.16 -3.30 3.38
CA LEU A 240 -9.56 -2.23 4.19
C LEU A 240 -9.55 -2.57 5.69
N ALA A 241 -10.66 -3.11 6.21
CA ALA A 241 -10.78 -3.46 7.62
C ALA A 241 -9.89 -4.64 7.99
N ARG A 242 -10.03 -5.75 7.26
CA ARG A 242 -9.43 -7.04 7.62
C ARG A 242 -8.05 -7.26 7.03
N GLY A 243 -7.66 -6.49 6.01
CA GLY A 243 -6.35 -6.60 5.36
C GLY A 243 -5.19 -6.36 6.32
N VAL A 244 -5.38 -5.57 7.38
CA VAL A 244 -4.36 -5.34 8.42
C VAL A 244 -3.99 -6.60 9.21
N ALA A 245 -4.89 -7.59 9.29
CA ALA A 245 -4.70 -8.83 10.04
C ALA A 245 -4.44 -10.06 9.14
N ALA A 246 -4.27 -9.85 7.83
CA ALA A 246 -4.12 -10.91 6.86
C ALA A 246 -2.94 -10.63 5.91
N THR A 247 -2.35 -11.71 5.37
CA THR A 247 -1.23 -11.61 4.44
C THR A 247 -1.59 -10.74 3.23
N LEU A 248 -0.76 -9.74 2.93
CA LEU A 248 -0.86 -8.90 1.74
C LEU A 248 -0.27 -9.65 0.54
N ARG A 249 -1.10 -9.97 -0.46
CA ARG A 249 -0.77 -10.76 -1.64
C ARG A 249 -0.40 -9.86 -2.83
N TRP A 250 0.55 -8.95 -2.64
CA TRP A 250 0.89 -7.93 -3.62
C TRP A 250 1.37 -8.51 -4.97
N ARG A 251 2.19 -9.57 -4.92
CA ARG A 251 2.59 -10.35 -6.09
C ARG A 251 1.39 -10.76 -6.95
N ASP A 252 0.34 -11.29 -6.32
CA ASP A 252 -0.83 -11.80 -7.01
C ASP A 252 -1.65 -10.66 -7.63
N VAL A 253 -1.73 -9.50 -6.94
CA VAL A 253 -2.37 -8.28 -7.47
C VAL A 253 -1.69 -7.82 -8.76
N VAL A 254 -0.38 -7.68 -8.73
CA VAL A 254 0.41 -7.15 -9.86
C VAL A 254 0.42 -8.12 -11.05
N ALA A 255 0.55 -9.42 -10.79
CA ALA A 255 0.48 -10.44 -11.84
C ALA A 255 -0.89 -10.42 -12.52
N LEU A 256 -1.97 -10.41 -11.74
CA LEU A 256 -3.33 -10.42 -12.29
C LEU A 256 -3.65 -9.13 -13.07
N LEU A 257 -3.18 -7.97 -12.62
CA LEU A 257 -3.32 -6.73 -13.40
C LEU A 257 -2.69 -6.84 -14.79
N GLY A 258 -1.52 -7.48 -14.89
CA GLY A 258 -0.86 -7.75 -16.17
C GLY A 258 -1.63 -8.75 -17.03
N GLU A 259 -2.09 -9.86 -16.43
CA GLU A 259 -2.93 -10.86 -17.11
C GLU A 259 -4.24 -10.26 -17.65
N LEU A 260 -4.79 -9.24 -16.98
CA LEU A 260 -5.97 -8.48 -17.40
C LEU A 260 -5.66 -7.36 -18.41
N GLY A 261 -4.45 -7.34 -18.96
CA GLY A 261 -4.04 -6.50 -20.08
C GLY A 261 -3.52 -5.10 -19.70
N THR A 262 -3.11 -4.88 -18.45
CA THR A 262 -2.53 -3.59 -18.04
C THR A 262 -1.21 -3.38 -18.78
N THR A 263 -1.12 -2.29 -19.54
CA THR A 263 0.08 -1.91 -20.31
C THR A 263 0.80 -0.71 -19.71
N LEU A 264 0.14 0.04 -18.82
CA LEU A 264 0.72 1.14 -18.07
C LEU A 264 0.37 1.04 -16.58
N PHE A 265 1.40 0.92 -15.74
CA PHE A 265 1.31 1.08 -14.30
C PHE A 265 1.83 2.47 -13.91
N VAL A 266 1.04 3.21 -13.13
CA VAL A 266 1.40 4.52 -12.59
C VAL A 266 1.43 4.43 -11.07
N GLN A 267 2.61 4.48 -10.48
CA GLN A 267 2.74 4.63 -9.03
C GLN A 267 2.54 6.10 -8.63
N THR A 268 1.62 6.33 -7.69
CA THR A 268 1.50 7.63 -7.02
C THR A 268 2.69 7.86 -6.07
N PRO A 269 3.06 9.11 -5.75
CA PRO A 269 4.15 9.38 -4.83
C PRO A 269 3.86 8.81 -3.43
N PRO A 270 4.90 8.48 -2.65
CA PRO A 270 6.32 8.68 -2.92
C PRO A 270 7.02 7.43 -3.52
N GLY A 271 8.24 7.63 -3.99
CA GLY A 271 9.17 6.53 -4.31
C GLY A 271 8.85 5.76 -5.61
N HIS A 272 9.43 4.56 -5.71
CA HIS A 272 9.48 3.78 -6.96
C HIS A 272 9.23 2.27 -6.77
N VAL A 273 8.99 1.81 -5.54
CA VAL A 273 9.01 0.38 -5.19
C VAL A 273 7.93 -0.41 -5.93
N LEU A 274 6.69 0.08 -5.98
CA LEU A 274 5.59 -0.62 -6.63
C LEU A 274 5.74 -0.63 -8.15
N ALA A 275 6.19 0.48 -8.76
CA ALA A 275 6.49 0.54 -10.17
C ALA A 275 7.61 -0.44 -10.56
N ARG A 276 8.66 -0.57 -9.73
CA ARG A 276 9.72 -1.56 -9.93
C ARG A 276 9.16 -3.00 -9.91
N ILE A 277 8.36 -3.33 -8.89
CA ILE A 277 7.74 -4.66 -8.78
C ILE A 277 6.82 -4.93 -9.99
N ALA A 278 6.00 -3.95 -10.37
CA ALA A 278 5.09 -4.05 -11.50
C ALA A 278 5.81 -4.27 -12.83
N GLY A 279 6.87 -3.52 -13.10
CA GLY A 279 7.68 -3.69 -14.31
C GLY A 279 8.43 -5.02 -14.35
N ALA A 280 8.93 -5.49 -13.21
CA ALA A 280 9.60 -6.80 -13.13
C ALA A 280 8.64 -7.97 -13.38
N ALA A 281 7.42 -7.90 -12.81
CA ALA A 281 6.39 -8.92 -13.00
C ALA A 281 5.77 -8.89 -14.40
N ASN A 282 5.76 -7.71 -15.06
CA ASN A 282 5.12 -7.51 -16.35
C ASN A 282 6.08 -6.83 -17.35
N PRO A 283 7.08 -7.55 -17.90
CA PRO A 283 8.10 -6.94 -18.77
C PRO A 283 7.57 -6.28 -20.06
N GLY A 284 6.37 -6.67 -20.50
CA GLY A 284 5.69 -6.06 -21.66
C GLY A 284 4.92 -4.77 -21.33
N ALA A 285 4.76 -4.43 -20.04
CA ALA A 285 4.08 -3.23 -19.59
C ALA A 285 5.09 -2.15 -19.18
N ARG A 286 4.68 -0.88 -19.34
CA ARG A 286 5.44 0.26 -18.82
C ARG A 286 5.03 0.51 -17.37
N ALA A 287 6.01 0.75 -16.50
CA ALA A 287 5.76 1.19 -15.14
C ALA A 287 6.48 2.52 -14.87
N VAL A 288 5.73 3.53 -14.40
CA VAL A 288 6.24 4.88 -14.08
C VAL A 288 5.81 5.30 -12.68
N THR A 289 6.43 6.36 -12.18
CA THR A 289 6.10 6.97 -10.88
C THR A 289 6.03 8.48 -11.03
N LEU A 290 5.08 9.11 -10.35
CA LEU A 290 5.02 10.57 -10.29
C LEU A 290 6.17 11.21 -9.48
N ALA A 291 6.96 10.41 -8.77
CA ALA A 291 8.20 10.89 -8.15
C ALA A 291 9.39 10.97 -9.14
N GLY A 292 9.30 10.29 -10.29
CA GLY A 292 10.38 10.22 -11.30
C GLY A 292 9.95 10.56 -12.71
N THR A 293 8.68 10.90 -12.93
CA THR A 293 8.10 11.28 -14.22
C THR A 293 7.19 12.47 -13.97
N SER A 294 7.30 13.51 -14.79
CA SER A 294 6.49 14.72 -14.61
C SER A 294 5.00 14.41 -14.75
N LEU A 295 4.15 15.22 -14.13
CA LEU A 295 2.68 15.10 -14.28
C LEU A 295 2.29 15.10 -15.76
N ALA A 296 2.82 16.02 -16.55
CA ALA A 296 2.54 16.15 -17.98
C ALA A 296 2.95 14.89 -18.77
N ASP A 297 4.14 14.33 -18.50
CA ASP A 297 4.58 13.10 -19.14
C ASP A 297 3.70 11.91 -18.74
N THR A 298 3.31 11.81 -17.46
CA THR A 298 2.40 10.74 -17.01
C THR A 298 1.02 10.84 -17.68
N VAL A 299 0.49 12.04 -17.87
CA VAL A 299 -0.76 12.28 -18.62
C VAL A 299 -0.61 11.83 -20.07
N GLU A 300 0.48 12.23 -20.73
CA GLU A 300 0.76 11.84 -22.11
C GLU A 300 0.91 10.32 -22.27
N LEU A 301 1.57 9.64 -21.32
CA LEU A 301 1.67 8.18 -21.31
C LEU A 301 0.33 7.50 -21.13
N THR A 302 -0.52 8.04 -20.26
CA THR A 302 -1.88 7.54 -20.03
C THR A 302 -2.70 7.63 -21.32
N ARG A 303 -2.63 8.77 -22.02
CA ARG A 303 -3.28 8.98 -23.31
C ARG A 303 -2.79 7.99 -24.37
N ARG A 304 -1.48 7.78 -24.49
CA ARG A 304 -0.89 6.83 -25.45
C ARG A 304 -1.30 5.38 -25.17
N ALA A 305 -1.29 4.97 -23.90
CA ALA A 305 -1.69 3.63 -23.51
C ALA A 305 -3.15 3.35 -23.94
N ARG A 306 -4.06 4.30 -23.68
CA ARG A 306 -5.46 4.21 -24.11
C ARG A 306 -5.61 4.16 -25.63
N GLN A 307 -4.87 4.98 -26.38
CA GLN A 307 -4.91 4.97 -27.85
C GLN A 307 -4.42 3.66 -28.47
N ALA A 308 -3.43 3.01 -27.85
CA ALA A 308 -2.92 1.73 -28.31
C ALA A 308 -3.92 0.57 -28.09
N ALA A 309 -4.77 0.65 -27.05
CA ALA A 309 -5.74 -0.39 -26.72
C ALA A 309 -6.97 -0.43 -27.65
N VAL A 310 -7.20 0.62 -28.45
CA VAL A 310 -8.33 0.74 -29.40
C VAL A 310 -7.95 0.23 -30.80
N ARG A 311 -6.67 -0.09 -31.03
CA ARG A 311 -6.15 -0.64 -32.30
C ARG A 311 -6.07 -2.15 -32.24
#